data_AF-A0A535QQT3-F1
#
_entry.id   AF-A0A535QQT3-F1
#
_cell.length_a   1.000
_cell.length_b   1.000
_cell.length_c   1.000
_cell.angle_alpha   90.00
_cell.angle_beta   90.00
_cell.angle_gamma   90.00
#
_symmetry.space_group_name_H-M   'P 1'
#
loop_
_entity.id
_entity.type
_entity.pdbx_description
1 polymer ?
#
loop_
_entity_poly.entity_id
_entity_poly.type
_entity_poly.pdbx_seq_one_letter_code
_entity_poly.pdbx_strand_id
1 'polypeptide(L)'
;MAGENRRNDDQEIVPGMKVEATEGDLGEQDVSPAKVTDVEMNQQGDVEAIKVSKGVLFKKELEVPADRIQAVNSVDADDKSNGTIMIDAKEEELESLTKPGQQTLPPESERPQDDPLDVLEQQVPTTEGMREMERDIHVPRPRNSFLRVIGPGLLSGTSGNDPSAVTTYAIDGANVGYRHLWLMLLTTPLYYAVQFACAKIGRISKRGLSQLIREHYGRPVAIAVSLLLVVSNIALIAADLAAVGSGLELITGITWIWFVVPVALALWYLTTYRNFESFKKIFLTMSFVFVAYILAAFFTHANWGAVLMSTFVPQLGFNFTSISSAVALLGATISPYSMFWQAQAEIEEKREGSLKQQLSTIKLDVGSGAVAGQLVAYFIIITTASTLFVHHASINTAADAARSLEPLAGPLARYLFAIGLIGSGLVAIPVLLASTSYAVAGSFGWPGALARRPWQSERFYIVLTAATVAAMVITLLRVDPIKLIFWSNIVAAIVAPLLVIAILLVGNHRTIMKNQRLSLLHNFSLVLIVLILIAGAVLLFYGLATGQGG
;
A
#
# COMPACT_ATOMS: atom_id res chain seq x y z
N MET A 1 7.73 -58.35 51.92
CA MET A 1 6.74 -58.90 50.99
C MET A 1 6.39 -57.82 49.97
N ALA A 2 7.15 -57.74 48.87
CA ALA A 2 6.88 -56.81 47.75
C ALA A 2 7.68 -57.24 46.50
N GLY A 3 7.76 -58.56 46.24
CA GLY A 3 8.66 -59.12 45.23
C GLY A 3 8.01 -60.06 44.22
N GLU A 4 6.70 -60.23 44.21
CA GLU A 4 6.07 -61.34 43.47
C GLU A 4 4.97 -60.95 42.46
N ASN A 5 4.72 -59.66 42.20
CA ASN A 5 3.67 -59.24 41.26
C ASN A 5 4.14 -58.50 39.99
N ARG A 6 5.45 -58.24 39.80
CA ARG A 6 5.94 -57.50 38.62
C ARG A 6 6.10 -58.34 37.35
N ARG A 7 6.21 -59.67 37.46
CA ARG A 7 6.56 -60.54 36.32
C ARG A 7 5.50 -60.65 35.21
N ASN A 8 4.27 -60.20 35.42
CA ASN A 8 3.20 -60.33 34.42
C ASN A 8 2.90 -59.03 33.64
N ASP A 9 3.18 -57.84 34.19
CA ASP A 9 2.83 -56.57 33.52
C ASP A 9 3.87 -56.16 32.47
N ASP A 10 5.14 -56.54 32.66
CA ASP A 10 6.23 -56.20 31.74
C ASP A 10 6.07 -56.90 30.37
N GLN A 11 5.34 -58.03 30.30
CA GLN A 11 5.05 -58.75 29.05
C GLN A 11 3.92 -58.13 28.21
N GLU A 12 3.21 -57.11 28.71
CA GLU A 12 2.13 -56.46 27.97
C GLU A 12 2.56 -55.20 27.21
N ILE A 13 3.80 -54.74 27.40
CA ILE A 13 4.30 -53.52 26.76
C ILE A 13 4.52 -53.77 25.27
N VAL A 14 3.77 -53.07 24.43
CA VAL A 14 3.92 -53.13 22.98
C VAL A 14 4.21 -51.75 22.37
N PRO A 15 4.94 -51.69 21.25
CA PRO A 15 5.09 -50.45 20.49
C PRO A 15 3.73 -49.81 20.16
N GLY A 16 3.65 -48.49 20.29
CA GLY A 16 2.45 -47.69 20.03
C GLY A 16 1.71 -47.21 21.28
N MET A 17 1.96 -47.83 22.44
CA MET A 17 1.40 -47.40 23.74
C MET A 17 1.81 -45.96 24.07
N LYS A 18 0.89 -45.20 24.68
CA LYS A 18 1.16 -43.83 25.14
C LYS A 18 1.99 -43.85 26.42
N VAL A 19 2.88 -42.87 26.56
CA VAL A 19 3.73 -42.74 27.75
C VAL A 19 3.41 -41.43 28.45
N GLU A 20 3.09 -41.53 29.74
CA GLU A 20 2.74 -40.42 30.63
C GLU A 20 3.72 -40.40 31.82
N ALA A 21 4.00 -39.22 32.35
CA ALA A 21 4.92 -39.07 33.48
C ALA A 21 4.14 -39.08 34.79
N THR A 22 4.65 -39.76 35.82
CA THR A 22 4.02 -39.72 37.14
C THR A 22 4.14 -38.33 37.79
N GLU A 23 5.24 -37.62 37.53
CA GLU A 23 5.45 -36.21 37.91
C GLU A 23 6.04 -35.43 36.71
N GLY A 24 5.46 -34.26 36.39
CA GLY A 24 5.84 -33.45 35.22
C GLY A 24 4.89 -33.59 34.03
N ASP A 25 5.22 -32.97 32.89
CA ASP A 25 4.43 -33.07 31.64
C ASP A 25 5.36 -33.48 30.49
N LEU A 26 5.13 -34.67 29.93
CA LEU A 26 5.82 -35.16 28.73
C LEU A 26 5.20 -34.61 27.43
N GLY A 27 4.32 -33.62 27.53
CA GLY A 27 3.48 -33.04 26.49
C GLY A 27 2.31 -33.94 26.14
N GLU A 28 1.59 -34.35 27.17
CA GLU A 28 0.40 -35.20 27.09
C GLU A 28 -0.75 -34.48 26.35
N GLN A 29 -0.71 -33.14 26.36
CA GLN A 29 -1.63 -32.25 25.63
C GLN A 29 -1.09 -31.77 24.27
N ASP A 30 0.10 -32.22 23.86
CA ASP A 30 0.67 -31.84 22.57
C ASP A 30 0.00 -32.58 21.40
N VAL A 31 0.08 -31.99 20.22
CA VAL A 31 -0.47 -32.55 18.97
C VAL A 31 0.11 -33.94 18.65
N SER A 32 1.29 -34.27 19.18
CA SER A 32 1.91 -35.60 19.14
C SER A 32 2.38 -36.01 20.53
N PRO A 33 1.63 -36.85 21.25
CA PRO A 33 2.05 -37.35 22.57
C PRO A 33 3.22 -38.34 22.46
N ALA A 34 3.96 -38.53 23.56
CA ALA A 34 5.05 -39.49 23.64
C ALA A 34 4.52 -40.93 23.55
N LYS A 35 5.18 -41.78 22.77
CA LYS A 35 4.78 -43.19 22.56
C LYS A 35 5.97 -44.12 22.59
N VAL A 36 5.73 -45.36 23.04
CA VAL A 36 6.71 -46.45 22.94
C VAL A 36 6.93 -46.76 21.47
N THR A 37 8.18 -46.74 21.05
CA THR A 37 8.60 -47.03 19.67
C THR A 37 9.22 -48.42 19.59
N ASP A 38 9.97 -48.81 20.61
CA ASP A 38 10.61 -50.11 20.69
C ASP A 38 10.76 -50.59 22.15
N VAL A 39 10.87 -51.90 22.34
CA VAL A 39 10.97 -52.56 23.64
C VAL A 39 12.16 -53.52 23.60
N GLU A 40 13.22 -53.21 24.33
CA GLU A 40 14.40 -54.07 24.44
C GLU A 40 14.16 -55.14 25.49
N MET A 41 14.33 -56.41 25.10
CA MET A 41 14.17 -57.57 25.98
C MET A 41 15.51 -58.27 26.21
N ASN A 42 15.73 -58.72 27.44
CA ASN A 42 16.91 -59.49 27.81
C ASN A 42 16.83 -60.94 27.25
N GLN A 43 17.93 -61.71 27.37
CA GLN A 43 17.99 -63.10 26.88
C GLN A 43 17.03 -64.08 27.59
N GLN A 44 16.37 -63.63 28.65
CA GLN A 44 15.38 -64.39 29.42
C GLN A 44 13.93 -64.02 29.06
N GLY A 45 13.74 -63.03 28.17
CA GLY A 45 12.42 -62.59 27.69
C GLY A 45 11.75 -61.50 28.55
N ASP A 46 12.49 -60.87 29.48
CA ASP A 46 11.99 -59.75 30.29
C ASP A 46 12.40 -58.41 29.69
N VAL A 47 11.59 -57.36 29.83
CA VAL A 47 11.89 -56.01 29.34
C VAL A 47 13.06 -55.40 30.12
N GLU A 48 14.08 -54.93 29.40
CA GLU A 48 15.29 -54.29 29.94
C GLU A 48 15.18 -52.76 29.85
N ALA A 49 14.70 -52.25 28.71
CA ALA A 49 14.45 -50.83 28.48
C ALA A 49 13.37 -50.61 27.42
N ILE A 50 12.72 -49.44 27.45
CA ILE A 50 11.77 -49.01 26.42
C ILE A 50 12.28 -47.73 25.74
N LYS A 51 12.14 -47.65 24.42
CA LYS A 51 12.43 -46.44 23.65
C LYS A 51 11.14 -45.65 23.45
N VAL A 52 11.12 -44.42 23.93
CA VAL A 52 9.98 -43.52 23.84
C VAL A 52 10.30 -42.42 22.86
N SER A 53 9.45 -42.20 21.86
CA SER A 53 9.62 -41.11 20.90
C SER A 53 8.46 -40.13 20.91
N LYS A 54 8.77 -38.86 20.59
CA LYS A 54 7.80 -37.77 20.50
C LYS A 54 8.10 -36.87 19.30
N GLY A 55 7.07 -36.54 18.52
CA GLY A 55 7.14 -35.68 17.33
C GLY A 55 6.77 -36.40 16.04
N VAL A 56 6.17 -35.66 15.09
CA VAL A 56 5.64 -36.24 13.83
C VAL A 56 6.69 -36.30 12.72
N LEU A 57 7.44 -35.20 12.52
CA LEU A 57 8.47 -35.07 11.47
C LEU A 57 9.90 -35.14 12.02
N PHE A 58 10.08 -34.72 13.27
CA PHE A 58 11.36 -34.77 13.95
C PHE A 58 11.15 -35.46 15.29
N LYS A 59 11.56 -36.72 15.37
CA LYS A 59 11.40 -37.54 16.56
C LYS A 59 12.52 -37.23 17.54
N LYS A 60 12.14 -36.92 18.77
CA LYS A 60 13.07 -36.98 19.91
C LYS A 60 12.87 -38.31 20.60
N GLU A 61 13.96 -38.97 20.95
CA GLU A 61 13.95 -40.29 21.55
C GLU A 61 14.51 -40.23 22.97
N LEU A 62 13.91 -41.03 23.85
CA LEU A 62 14.31 -41.21 25.23
C LEU A 62 14.30 -42.70 25.54
N GLU A 63 15.41 -43.23 26.03
CA GLU A 63 15.51 -44.60 26.55
C GLU A 63 15.15 -44.61 28.04
N VAL A 64 14.16 -45.40 28.41
CA VAL A 64 13.68 -45.53 29.78
C VAL A 64 13.92 -46.96 30.26
N PRO A 65 14.82 -47.17 31.24
CA PRO A 65 15.05 -48.46 31.88
C PRO A 65 13.80 -49.04 32.56
N ALA A 66 13.67 -50.38 32.56
CA ALA A 66 12.50 -51.08 33.11
C ALA A 66 12.24 -50.83 34.60
N ASP A 67 13.27 -50.51 35.40
CA ASP A 67 13.14 -50.20 36.83
C ASP A 67 12.37 -48.90 37.12
N ARG A 68 12.15 -48.06 36.10
CA ARG A 68 11.43 -46.78 36.18
C ARG A 68 9.98 -46.85 35.70
N ILE A 69 9.53 -48.01 35.22
CA ILE A 69 8.14 -48.24 34.84
C ILE A 69 7.32 -48.49 36.10
N GLN A 70 6.36 -47.62 36.38
CA GLN A 70 5.60 -47.67 37.63
C GLN A 70 4.26 -48.40 37.48
N ALA A 71 3.60 -48.24 36.33
CA ALA A 71 2.34 -48.92 36.02
C ALA A 71 2.13 -49.03 34.50
N VAL A 72 1.55 -50.14 34.06
CA VAL A 72 1.09 -50.35 32.68
C VAL A 72 -0.43 -50.55 32.73
N ASN A 73 -1.18 -49.65 32.10
CA ASN A 73 -2.63 -49.71 32.03
C ASN A 73 -3.05 -50.07 30.62
N SER A 74 -3.45 -51.33 30.38
CA SER A 74 -4.05 -51.75 29.11
C SER A 74 -5.55 -51.44 29.12
N VAL A 75 -6.05 -50.83 28.04
CA VAL A 75 -7.45 -50.38 27.93
C VAL A 75 -8.35 -51.46 27.30
N ASP A 76 -7.80 -52.36 26.48
CA ASP A 76 -8.52 -53.44 25.80
C ASP A 76 -7.67 -54.72 25.71
N ALA A 77 -8.30 -55.89 25.90
CA ALA A 77 -7.61 -57.19 25.85
C ALA A 77 -7.22 -57.62 24.43
N ASP A 78 -7.90 -57.10 23.40
CA ASP A 78 -7.69 -57.45 21.99
C ASP A 78 -6.79 -56.45 21.22
N ASP A 79 -6.60 -55.22 21.71
CA ASP A 79 -5.70 -54.22 21.11
C ASP A 79 -4.81 -53.55 22.17
N LYS A 80 -3.70 -54.24 22.47
CA LYS A 80 -2.73 -53.81 23.48
C LYS A 80 -2.04 -52.48 23.13
N SER A 81 -2.10 -52.02 21.88
CA SER A 81 -1.42 -50.79 21.44
C SER A 81 -2.03 -49.50 21.97
N ASN A 82 -3.26 -49.56 22.51
CA ASN A 82 -4.00 -48.41 23.03
C ASN A 82 -3.81 -48.18 24.54
N GLY A 83 -2.90 -48.93 25.18
CA GLY A 83 -2.56 -48.78 26.59
C GLY A 83 -1.71 -47.54 26.90
N THR A 84 -1.69 -47.16 28.18
CA THR A 84 -0.88 -46.06 28.73
C THR A 84 0.14 -46.61 29.74
N ILE A 85 1.39 -46.15 29.63
CA ILE A 85 2.49 -46.50 30.54
C ILE A 85 2.87 -45.27 31.36
N MET A 86 2.91 -45.44 32.68
CA MET A 86 3.36 -44.41 33.61
C MET A 86 4.83 -44.63 33.95
N ILE A 87 5.66 -43.63 33.68
CA ILE A 87 7.10 -43.65 33.99
C ILE A 87 7.48 -42.56 35.00
N ASP A 88 8.48 -42.87 35.82
CA ASP A 88 9.16 -41.87 36.65
C ASP A 88 10.16 -41.09 35.78
N ALA A 89 9.81 -39.89 35.31
CA ALA A 89 10.63 -39.08 34.40
C ALA A 89 11.55 -38.12 35.17
N LYS A 90 12.83 -38.03 34.78
CA LYS A 90 13.77 -37.08 35.42
C LYS A 90 13.58 -35.68 34.85
N GLU A 91 13.84 -34.66 35.68
CA GLU A 91 13.65 -33.24 35.33
C GLU A 91 14.46 -32.82 34.08
N GLU A 92 15.65 -33.38 33.87
CA GLU A 92 16.47 -33.16 32.67
C GLU A 92 15.87 -33.77 31.39
N GLU A 93 15.15 -34.89 31.51
CA GLU A 93 14.51 -35.61 30.39
C GLU A 93 13.22 -34.89 29.96
N LEU A 94 12.44 -34.39 30.93
CA LEU A 94 11.29 -33.53 30.71
C LEU A 94 11.68 -32.28 29.93
N GLU A 95 12.79 -31.64 30.28
CA GLU A 95 13.32 -30.50 29.55
C GLU A 95 13.84 -30.87 28.15
N SER A 96 14.46 -32.04 27.98
CA SER A 96 15.00 -32.48 26.68
C SER A 96 13.89 -32.68 25.62
N LEU A 97 12.74 -33.19 26.05
CA LEU A 97 11.60 -33.45 25.17
C LEU A 97 10.78 -32.17 24.90
N THR A 98 10.74 -31.23 25.85
CA THR A 98 9.96 -29.98 25.72
C THR A 98 10.74 -28.79 25.14
N LYS A 99 12.08 -28.75 25.22
CA LYS A 99 12.89 -27.62 24.68
C LYS A 99 12.93 -27.60 23.14
N PRO A 100 12.68 -26.47 22.45
CA PRO A 100 12.84 -26.39 21.00
C PRO A 100 14.33 -26.34 20.60
N GLY A 101 14.91 -27.46 20.12
CA GLY A 101 16.32 -27.53 19.71
C GLY A 101 16.83 -28.91 19.27
N GLN A 102 17.91 -28.89 18.47
CA GLN A 102 18.62 -29.91 17.67
C GLN A 102 18.12 -31.37 17.62
N GLN A 103 17.87 -31.79 16.39
CA GLN A 103 17.23 -33.04 15.95
C GLN A 103 18.30 -34.04 15.49
N THR A 104 18.20 -35.30 15.89
CA THR A 104 18.94 -36.42 15.27
C THR A 104 18.01 -37.13 14.29
N LEU A 105 18.40 -37.19 13.02
CA LEU A 105 17.72 -38.01 12.02
C LEU A 105 18.12 -39.49 12.24
N PRO A 106 17.19 -40.45 12.16
CA PRO A 106 17.52 -41.87 12.27
C PRO A 106 18.40 -42.33 11.09
N PRO A 107 19.26 -43.35 11.30
CA PRO A 107 20.16 -43.88 10.29
C PRO A 107 19.41 -44.41 9.06
N GLU A 108 20.02 -44.22 7.89
CA GLU A 108 19.43 -44.46 6.56
C GLU A 108 18.97 -45.92 6.31
N SER A 109 19.37 -46.86 7.16
CA SER A 109 19.03 -48.29 7.07
C SER A 109 17.62 -48.67 7.53
N GLU A 110 16.90 -47.78 8.21
CA GLU A 110 15.58 -48.08 8.80
C GLU A 110 14.39 -47.38 8.09
N ARG A 111 14.61 -46.72 6.94
CA ARG A 111 13.53 -46.06 6.19
C ARG A 111 12.76 -47.08 5.32
N PRO A 112 11.43 -47.18 5.42
CA PRO A 112 10.62 -47.97 4.50
C PRO A 112 10.79 -47.44 3.07
N GLN A 113 11.24 -48.30 2.14
CA GLN A 113 11.72 -47.89 0.80
C GLN A 113 10.66 -47.35 -0.18
N ASP A 114 9.39 -47.23 0.18
CA ASP A 114 8.31 -46.81 -0.73
C ASP A 114 7.30 -45.84 -0.07
N ASP A 115 7.75 -44.92 0.78
CA ASP A 115 6.87 -43.84 1.26
C ASP A 115 6.86 -42.66 0.27
N PRO A 116 5.73 -42.31 -0.38
CA PRO A 116 5.63 -41.12 -1.23
C PRO A 116 5.97 -39.80 -0.52
N LEU A 117 6.04 -39.80 0.81
CA LEU A 117 6.55 -38.70 1.61
C LEU A 117 8.07 -38.47 1.47
N ASP A 118 8.90 -39.49 1.24
CA ASP A 118 10.36 -39.35 1.05
C ASP A 118 10.71 -38.62 -0.27
N VAL A 119 9.91 -38.86 -1.32
CA VAL A 119 10.03 -38.16 -2.61
C VAL A 119 9.60 -36.69 -2.49
N LEU A 120 8.60 -36.41 -1.64
CA LEU A 120 8.17 -35.05 -1.31
C LEU A 120 9.20 -34.34 -0.41
N GLU A 121 9.82 -35.04 0.54
CA GLU A 121 10.87 -34.48 1.41
C GLU A 121 12.16 -34.14 0.66
N GLN A 122 12.58 -34.96 -0.31
CA GLN A 122 13.70 -34.62 -1.19
C GLN A 122 13.43 -33.37 -2.06
N GLN A 123 12.15 -33.05 -2.31
CA GLN A 123 11.73 -31.88 -3.08
C GLN A 123 11.42 -30.65 -2.23
N VAL A 124 11.30 -30.78 -0.91
CA VAL A 124 11.00 -29.67 0.00
C VAL A 124 12.31 -29.16 0.60
N PRO A 125 12.80 -27.98 0.21
CA PRO A 125 14.07 -27.47 0.71
C PRO A 125 14.02 -27.25 2.24
N THR A 126 15.04 -27.74 2.94
CA THR A 126 15.25 -27.55 4.39
C THR A 126 15.28 -26.07 4.74
N THR A 127 15.07 -25.68 6.00
CA THR A 127 15.10 -24.26 6.40
C THR A 127 16.46 -23.59 6.14
N GLU A 128 17.55 -24.36 6.18
CA GLU A 128 18.88 -23.92 5.74
C GLU A 128 19.02 -23.94 4.22
N GLY A 129 18.50 -24.95 3.51
CA GLY A 129 18.45 -24.98 2.04
C GLY A 129 17.56 -23.89 1.44
N MET A 130 16.49 -23.48 2.12
CA MET A 130 15.65 -22.32 1.82
C MET A 130 16.42 -21.02 2.06
N ARG A 131 17.27 -20.95 3.10
CA ARG A 131 18.14 -19.80 3.36
C ARG A 131 19.32 -19.73 2.41
N GLU A 132 19.86 -20.86 1.97
CA GLU A 132 20.89 -20.93 0.93
C GLU A 132 20.29 -20.63 -0.43
N MET A 133 19.10 -21.14 -0.77
CA MET A 133 18.34 -20.69 -1.94
C MET A 133 17.97 -19.20 -1.83
N GLU A 134 17.63 -18.66 -0.66
CA GLU A 134 17.44 -17.21 -0.46
C GLU A 134 18.74 -16.40 -0.64
N ARG A 135 19.91 -17.00 -0.32
CA ARG A 135 21.23 -16.39 -0.53
C ARG A 135 21.74 -16.53 -1.98
N ASP A 136 21.41 -17.63 -2.64
CA ASP A 136 21.79 -18.02 -4.01
C ASP A 136 20.77 -17.63 -5.07
N ILE A 137 19.59 -17.14 -4.68
CA ILE A 137 18.78 -16.25 -5.50
C ILE A 137 19.55 -14.91 -5.59
N HIS A 138 20.66 -14.95 -6.32
CA HIS A 138 21.21 -13.82 -7.03
C HIS A 138 20.17 -13.43 -8.08
N VAL A 139 19.14 -12.70 -7.66
CA VAL A 139 18.44 -11.81 -8.59
C VAL A 139 19.55 -10.95 -9.19
N PRO A 140 19.79 -11.01 -10.51
CA PRO A 140 20.88 -10.26 -11.13
C PRO A 140 20.72 -8.80 -10.68
N ARG A 141 21.66 -8.33 -9.86
CA ARG A 141 21.65 -6.99 -9.31
C ARG A 141 21.63 -6.05 -10.51
N PRO A 142 20.55 -5.29 -10.77
CA PRO A 142 20.65 -4.25 -11.76
C PRO A 142 21.63 -3.24 -11.19
N ARG A 143 22.76 -3.08 -11.88
CA ARG A 143 23.94 -2.28 -11.48
C ARG A 143 23.65 -0.78 -11.29
N ASN A 144 22.40 -0.34 -11.43
CA ASN A 144 21.98 1.05 -11.36
C ASN A 144 21.17 1.29 -10.08
N SER A 145 21.85 1.76 -9.04
CA SER A 145 21.24 2.22 -7.77
C SER A 145 20.13 3.27 -7.96
N PHE A 146 20.07 3.93 -9.11
CA PHE A 146 19.09 4.96 -9.43
C PHE A 146 17.70 4.41 -9.78
N LEU A 147 17.62 3.22 -10.40
CA LEU A 147 16.33 2.56 -10.72
C LEU A 147 15.68 1.90 -9.49
N ARG A 148 16.45 1.67 -8.42
CA ARG A 148 15.97 1.19 -7.12
C ARG A 148 15.33 2.30 -6.26
N VAL A 149 15.38 3.56 -6.71
CA VAL A 149 14.80 4.74 -6.03
C VAL A 149 13.39 5.06 -6.57
N ILE A 150 12.89 4.32 -7.57
CA ILE A 150 11.48 4.40 -7.98
C ILE A 150 10.63 3.65 -6.92
N GLY A 151 10.46 4.27 -5.76
CA GLY A 151 9.59 3.78 -4.71
C GLY A 151 8.19 4.39 -4.79
N PRO A 152 7.34 4.08 -3.81
CA PRO A 152 6.01 4.67 -3.69
C PRO A 152 6.00 6.21 -3.69
N GLY A 153 7.08 6.84 -3.22
CA GLY A 153 7.21 8.30 -3.16
C GLY A 153 7.35 8.95 -4.54
N LEU A 154 8.26 8.45 -5.38
CA LEU A 154 8.39 8.90 -6.77
C LEU A 154 7.11 8.64 -7.56
N LEU A 155 6.49 7.47 -7.34
CA LEU A 155 5.20 7.15 -7.94
C LEU A 155 4.13 8.14 -7.49
N SER A 156 4.01 8.43 -6.18
CA SER A 156 3.00 9.37 -5.69
C SER A 156 3.20 10.79 -6.21
N GLY A 157 4.44 11.25 -6.35
CA GLY A 157 4.75 12.57 -6.87
C GLY A 157 4.49 12.68 -8.38
N THR A 158 4.78 11.63 -9.13
CA THR A 158 4.51 11.58 -10.59
C THR A 158 3.06 11.24 -10.91
N SER A 159 2.39 10.44 -10.09
CA SER A 159 0.96 10.12 -10.20
C SER A 159 0.07 11.25 -9.69
N GLY A 160 0.57 12.13 -8.82
CA GLY A 160 -0.13 13.34 -8.39
C GLY A 160 -0.38 14.33 -9.53
N ASN A 161 0.29 14.15 -10.68
CA ASN A 161 -0.01 14.84 -11.93
C ASN A 161 -1.02 14.02 -12.76
N ASP A 162 -2.16 13.70 -12.17
CA ASP A 162 -3.29 13.09 -12.86
C ASP A 162 -3.89 14.06 -13.90
N PRO A 163 -4.73 13.57 -14.83
CA PRO A 163 -5.29 14.41 -15.89
C PRO A 163 -6.00 15.65 -15.36
N SER A 164 -6.76 15.50 -14.27
CA SER A 164 -7.46 16.61 -13.63
C SER A 164 -6.47 17.65 -13.08
N ALA A 165 -5.39 17.23 -12.44
CA ALA A 165 -4.36 18.10 -11.90
C ALA A 165 -3.62 18.85 -13.01
N VAL A 166 -3.16 18.15 -14.05
CA VAL A 166 -2.47 18.76 -15.21
C VAL A 166 -3.35 19.80 -15.89
N THR A 167 -4.63 19.48 -16.10
CA THR A 167 -5.58 20.41 -16.69
C THR A 167 -5.82 21.61 -15.77
N THR A 168 -5.86 21.41 -14.45
CA THR A 168 -6.00 22.50 -13.47
C THR A 168 -4.79 23.43 -13.46
N TYR A 169 -3.57 22.89 -13.55
CA TYR A 169 -2.35 23.69 -13.71
C TYR A 169 -2.37 24.50 -15.01
N ALA A 170 -2.88 23.91 -16.10
CA ALA A 170 -3.02 24.60 -17.36
C ALA A 170 -4.04 25.75 -17.27
N ILE A 171 -5.19 25.52 -16.63
CA ILE A 171 -6.23 26.52 -16.39
C ILE A 171 -5.70 27.67 -15.52
N ASP A 172 -4.96 27.36 -14.46
CA ASP A 172 -4.36 28.36 -13.57
C ASP A 172 -3.41 29.30 -14.33
N GLY A 173 -2.49 28.73 -15.12
CA GLY A 173 -1.57 29.52 -15.94
C GLY A 173 -2.28 30.32 -17.03
N ALA A 174 -3.34 29.78 -17.65
CA ALA A 174 -4.12 30.47 -18.67
C ALA A 174 -4.98 31.62 -18.13
N ASN A 175 -5.44 31.53 -16.87
CA ASN A 175 -6.33 32.54 -16.26
C ASN A 175 -5.58 33.62 -15.46
N VAL A 176 -4.49 33.24 -14.79
CA VAL A 176 -3.81 34.09 -13.81
C VAL A 176 -2.35 34.39 -14.20
N GLY A 177 -1.87 33.79 -15.30
CA GLY A 177 -0.51 33.98 -15.78
C GLY A 177 0.51 33.47 -14.77
N TYR A 178 1.58 34.24 -14.53
CA TYR A 178 2.65 33.84 -13.61
C TYR A 178 2.34 34.09 -12.12
N ARG A 179 1.19 34.68 -11.77
CA ARG A 179 0.96 35.22 -10.40
C ARG A 179 0.95 34.17 -9.30
N HIS A 180 0.61 32.91 -9.61
CA HIS A 180 0.57 31.82 -8.63
C HIS A 180 1.84 30.97 -8.59
N LEU A 181 2.90 31.33 -9.32
CA LEU A 181 4.15 30.56 -9.30
C LEU A 181 4.78 30.49 -7.90
N TRP A 182 4.64 31.54 -7.08
CA TRP A 182 5.09 31.50 -5.68
C TRP A 182 4.35 30.45 -4.83
N LEU A 183 3.08 30.13 -5.16
CA LEU A 183 2.35 29.06 -4.48
C LEU A 183 3.02 27.72 -4.74
N MET A 184 3.52 27.46 -5.95
CA MET A 184 4.23 26.22 -6.28
C MET A 184 5.51 26.06 -5.45
N LEU A 185 6.27 27.16 -5.29
CA LEU A 185 7.47 27.16 -4.47
C LEU A 185 7.13 26.89 -2.99
N LEU A 186 6.04 27.49 -2.50
CA LEU A 186 5.57 27.29 -1.13
C LEU A 186 4.99 25.89 -0.90
N THR A 187 4.22 25.35 -1.85
CA THR A 187 3.59 24.03 -1.70
C THR A 187 4.58 22.88 -1.85
N THR A 188 5.70 23.04 -2.56
CA THR A 188 6.71 21.97 -2.71
C THR A 188 7.16 21.37 -1.35
N PRO A 189 7.70 22.15 -0.39
CA PRO A 189 8.10 21.62 0.90
C PRO A 189 6.92 21.16 1.76
N LEU A 190 5.74 21.79 1.61
CA LEU A 190 4.54 21.43 2.36
C LEU A 190 3.98 20.08 1.91
N TYR A 191 3.91 19.85 0.61
CA TYR A 191 3.52 18.58 -0.01
C TYR A 191 4.49 17.47 0.39
N TYR A 192 5.80 17.73 0.31
CA TYR A 192 6.81 16.79 0.82
C TYR A 192 6.56 16.43 2.29
N ALA A 193 6.27 17.41 3.15
CA ALA A 193 6.02 17.16 4.56
C ALA A 193 4.77 16.28 4.80
N VAL A 194 3.70 16.50 4.04
CA VAL A 194 2.48 15.67 4.08
C VAL A 194 2.79 14.25 3.63
N GLN A 195 3.39 14.07 2.45
CA GLN A 195 3.67 12.75 1.90
C GLN A 195 4.67 11.98 2.77
N PHE A 196 5.69 12.66 3.30
CA PHE A 196 6.63 12.05 4.21
C PHE A 196 5.97 11.63 5.53
N ALA A 197 5.04 12.44 6.06
CA ALA A 197 4.27 12.06 7.25
C ALA A 197 3.42 10.81 7.00
N CYS A 198 2.70 10.75 5.88
CA CYS A 198 1.91 9.57 5.48
C CYS A 198 2.77 8.33 5.33
N ALA A 199 3.90 8.43 4.62
CA ALA A 199 4.83 7.32 4.42
C ALA A 199 5.42 6.86 5.77
N LYS A 200 5.86 7.79 6.63
CA LYS A 200 6.39 7.48 7.96
C LYS A 200 5.35 6.77 8.83
N ILE A 201 4.10 7.25 8.83
CA ILE A 201 2.99 6.62 9.56
C ILE A 201 2.78 5.19 9.05
N GLY A 202 2.57 5.01 7.74
CA GLY A 202 2.36 3.67 7.14
C GLY A 202 3.51 2.70 7.43
N ARG A 203 4.75 3.17 7.38
CA ARG A 203 5.94 2.35 7.65
C ARG A 203 6.01 1.86 9.11
N ILE A 204 5.75 2.75 10.07
CA ILE A 204 5.90 2.45 11.51
C ILE A 204 4.69 1.70 12.05
N SER A 205 3.49 2.15 11.69
CA SER A 205 2.23 1.60 12.20
C SER A 205 1.89 0.25 11.57
N LYS A 206 2.31 0.04 10.31
CA LYS A 206 1.89 -1.09 9.48
C LYS A 206 0.37 -1.22 9.33
N ARG A 207 -0.34 -0.10 9.47
CA ARG A 207 -1.80 0.02 9.37
C ARG A 207 -2.18 1.22 8.53
N GLY A 208 -3.26 1.08 7.77
CA GLY A 208 -3.79 2.16 6.93
C GLY A 208 -4.33 3.33 7.74
N LEU A 209 -4.41 4.51 7.11
CA LEU A 209 -4.80 5.75 7.78
C LEU A 209 -6.23 5.68 8.33
N SER A 210 -7.20 5.16 7.58
CA SER A 210 -8.59 4.96 8.05
C SER A 210 -8.68 4.00 9.24
N GLN A 211 -7.89 2.92 9.20
CA GLN A 211 -7.84 1.95 10.29
C GLN A 211 -7.29 2.58 11.58
N LEU A 212 -6.22 3.37 11.47
CA LEU A 212 -5.63 4.09 12.60
C LEU A 212 -6.60 5.12 13.19
N ILE A 213 -7.30 5.87 12.34
CA ILE A 213 -8.30 6.84 12.80
C ILE A 213 -9.42 6.12 13.55
N ARG A 214 -9.88 4.99 13.04
CA ARG A 214 -10.94 4.19 13.67
C ARG A 214 -10.53 3.65 15.04
N GLU A 215 -9.31 3.12 15.15
CA GLU A 215 -8.81 2.49 16.38
C GLU A 215 -8.55 3.52 17.49
N HIS A 216 -8.14 4.75 17.15
CA HIS A 216 -7.75 5.76 18.14
C HIS A 216 -8.75 6.90 18.36
N TYR A 217 -9.55 7.25 17.36
CA TYR A 217 -10.53 8.34 17.41
C TYR A 217 -11.98 7.85 17.28
N GLY A 218 -12.16 6.53 17.18
CA GLY A 218 -13.46 5.89 17.11
C GLY A 218 -14.02 5.77 15.68
N ARG A 219 -15.00 4.87 15.55
CA ARG A 219 -15.69 4.57 14.30
C ARG A 219 -16.40 5.76 13.64
N PRO A 220 -17.12 6.67 14.34
CA PRO A 220 -17.84 7.75 13.66
C PRO A 220 -16.91 8.74 12.97
N VAL A 221 -15.75 9.05 13.58
CA VAL A 221 -14.74 9.94 12.99
C VAL A 221 -14.14 9.30 11.74
N ALA A 222 -13.79 8.01 11.78
CA ALA A 222 -13.26 7.30 10.63
C ALA A 222 -14.25 7.25 9.45
N ILE A 223 -15.54 7.01 9.74
CA ILE A 223 -16.60 7.03 8.73
C ILE A 223 -16.76 8.43 8.14
N ALA A 224 -16.83 9.48 8.95
CA ALA A 224 -16.96 10.86 8.47
C ALA A 224 -15.80 11.25 7.54
N VAL A 225 -14.56 10.97 7.98
CA VAL A 225 -13.35 11.23 7.20
C VAL A 225 -13.33 10.43 5.89
N SER A 226 -13.71 9.16 5.93
CA SER A 226 -13.74 8.31 4.74
C SER A 226 -14.84 8.71 3.77
N LEU A 227 -15.99 9.16 4.27
CA LEU A 227 -17.09 9.63 3.42
C LEU A 227 -16.68 10.89 2.65
N LEU A 228 -16.02 11.85 3.32
CA LEU A 228 -15.48 13.04 2.67
C LEU A 228 -14.47 12.68 1.57
N LEU A 229 -13.57 11.73 1.86
CA LEU A 229 -12.64 11.22 0.86
C LEU A 229 -13.36 10.56 -0.31
N VAL A 230 -14.35 9.69 -0.04
CA VAL A 230 -15.11 8.98 -1.09
C VAL A 230 -15.79 9.98 -2.02
N VAL A 231 -16.43 11.02 -1.48
CA VAL A 231 -17.08 12.07 -2.30
C VAL A 231 -16.05 12.80 -3.16
N SER A 232 -14.93 13.23 -2.56
CA SER A 232 -13.84 13.90 -3.29
C SER A 232 -13.25 13.01 -4.38
N ASN A 233 -13.05 11.72 -4.10
CA ASN A 233 -12.47 10.77 -5.04
C ASN A 233 -13.42 10.47 -6.19
N ILE A 234 -14.72 10.31 -5.93
CA ILE A 234 -15.70 10.10 -7.00
C ILE A 234 -15.71 11.29 -7.97
N ALA A 235 -15.61 12.52 -7.45
CA ALA A 235 -15.50 13.72 -8.26
C ALA A 235 -14.22 13.72 -9.11
N LEU A 236 -13.06 13.40 -8.50
CA LEU A 236 -11.78 13.28 -9.21
C LEU A 236 -11.79 12.17 -10.27
N ILE A 237 -12.34 10.99 -9.96
CA ILE A 237 -12.46 9.89 -10.93
C ILE A 237 -13.34 10.32 -12.11
N ALA A 238 -14.44 11.03 -11.85
CA ALA A 238 -15.31 11.54 -12.91
C ALA A 238 -14.58 12.57 -13.79
N ALA A 239 -13.84 13.50 -13.16
CA ALA A 239 -12.98 14.46 -13.85
C ALA A 239 -11.90 13.79 -14.71
N ASP A 240 -11.22 12.77 -14.18
CA ASP A 240 -10.19 12.02 -14.90
C ASP A 240 -10.76 11.18 -16.04
N LEU A 241 -11.94 10.56 -15.86
CA LEU A 241 -12.64 9.87 -16.94
C LEU A 241 -13.02 10.83 -18.07
N ALA A 242 -13.51 12.01 -17.73
CA ALA A 242 -13.82 13.06 -18.71
C ALA A 242 -12.54 13.50 -19.44
N ALA A 243 -11.44 13.73 -18.71
CA ALA A 243 -10.17 14.12 -19.29
C ALA A 243 -9.62 13.05 -20.23
N VAL A 244 -9.53 11.78 -19.81
CA VAL A 244 -9.08 10.67 -20.67
C VAL A 244 -9.95 10.56 -21.93
N GLY A 245 -11.28 10.72 -21.78
CA GLY A 245 -12.21 10.78 -22.90
C GLY A 245 -11.89 11.94 -23.86
N SER A 246 -11.62 13.14 -23.35
CA SER A 246 -11.23 14.31 -24.16
C SER A 246 -9.86 14.12 -24.83
N GLY A 247 -8.93 13.40 -24.20
CA GLY A 247 -7.68 13.00 -24.82
C GLY A 247 -7.90 12.05 -26.01
N LEU A 248 -8.79 11.06 -25.86
CA LEU A 248 -9.17 10.15 -26.95
C LEU A 248 -9.91 10.87 -28.08
N GLU A 249 -10.76 11.84 -27.75
CA GLU A 249 -11.39 12.72 -28.74
C GLU A 249 -10.36 13.49 -29.56
N LEU A 250 -9.29 13.98 -28.93
CA LEU A 250 -8.25 14.73 -29.63
C LEU A 250 -7.46 13.87 -30.64
N ILE A 251 -7.37 12.56 -30.42
CA ILE A 251 -6.70 11.61 -31.32
C ILE A 251 -7.65 11.11 -32.40
N THR A 252 -8.87 10.74 -32.03
CA THR A 252 -9.82 10.02 -32.91
C THR A 252 -10.81 10.93 -33.61
N GLY A 253 -11.04 12.14 -33.11
CA GLY A 253 -12.09 13.06 -33.55
C GLY A 253 -13.51 12.65 -33.10
N ILE A 254 -13.66 11.57 -32.33
CA ILE A 254 -14.96 11.11 -31.81
C ILE A 254 -15.23 11.80 -30.48
N THR A 255 -16.47 12.27 -30.24
CA THR A 255 -16.85 12.96 -29.01
C THR A 255 -16.48 12.15 -27.76
N TRP A 256 -15.85 12.81 -26.78
CA TRP A 256 -15.31 12.21 -25.55
C TRP A 256 -16.29 11.31 -24.80
N ILE A 257 -17.59 11.61 -24.84
CA ILE A 257 -18.61 10.89 -24.08
C ILE A 257 -18.73 9.41 -24.47
N TRP A 258 -18.42 9.07 -25.73
CA TRP A 258 -18.45 7.68 -26.20
C TRP A 258 -17.32 6.83 -25.60
N PHE A 259 -16.25 7.47 -25.12
CA PHE A 259 -15.12 6.78 -24.50
C PHE A 259 -15.29 6.57 -23.01
N VAL A 260 -16.17 7.31 -22.33
CA VAL A 260 -16.37 7.23 -20.88
C VAL A 260 -16.70 5.81 -20.42
N VAL A 261 -17.71 5.17 -21.04
CA VAL A 261 -18.15 3.83 -20.66
C VAL A 261 -17.09 2.76 -20.97
N PRO A 262 -16.53 2.67 -22.20
CA PRO A 262 -15.46 1.71 -22.49
C PRO A 262 -14.24 1.85 -21.60
N VAL A 263 -13.79 3.09 -21.34
CA VAL A 263 -12.61 3.36 -20.49
C VAL A 263 -12.89 2.98 -19.04
N ALA A 264 -14.05 3.37 -18.48
CA ALA A 264 -14.42 3.01 -17.12
C ALA A 264 -14.50 1.49 -16.92
N LEU A 265 -15.12 0.76 -17.86
CA LEU A 265 -15.21 -0.70 -17.82
C LEU A 265 -13.83 -1.36 -17.99
N ALA A 266 -13.01 -0.87 -18.91
CA ALA A 266 -11.65 -1.39 -19.12
C ALA A 266 -10.78 -1.20 -17.88
N LEU A 267 -10.84 -0.03 -17.24
CA LEU A 267 -10.11 0.26 -16.01
C LEU A 267 -10.61 -0.55 -14.83
N TRP A 268 -11.94 -0.69 -14.69
CA TRP A 268 -12.53 -1.55 -13.67
C TRP A 268 -12.08 -3.00 -13.83
N TYR A 269 -12.11 -3.52 -15.06
CA TYR A 269 -11.66 -4.89 -15.37
C TYR A 269 -10.17 -5.06 -15.08
N LEU A 270 -9.34 -4.09 -15.52
CA LEU A 270 -7.90 -4.13 -15.30
C LEU A 270 -7.55 -4.10 -13.81
N THR A 271 -8.26 -3.28 -13.03
CA THR A 271 -8.05 -3.15 -11.58
C THR A 271 -8.54 -4.39 -10.82
N THR A 272 -9.57 -5.07 -11.32
CA THR A 272 -10.22 -6.20 -10.62
C THR A 272 -9.59 -7.55 -10.93
N TYR A 273 -9.23 -7.80 -12.19
CA TYR A 273 -8.86 -9.15 -12.65
C TYR A 273 -7.40 -9.28 -13.10
N ARG A 274 -6.71 -8.17 -13.38
CA ARG A 274 -5.36 -8.20 -13.95
C ARG A 274 -4.36 -7.60 -12.98
N ASN A 275 -3.11 -8.05 -13.05
CA ASN A 275 -2.05 -7.51 -12.20
C ASN A 275 -1.70 -6.09 -12.70
N PHE A 276 -2.27 -5.07 -12.06
CA PHE A 276 -2.09 -3.65 -12.40
C PHE A 276 -0.61 -3.26 -12.48
N GLU A 277 0.24 -3.87 -11.65
CA GLU A 277 1.69 -3.65 -11.65
C GLU A 277 2.35 -3.93 -13.01
N SER A 278 1.79 -4.82 -13.84
CA SER A 278 2.32 -5.11 -15.17
C SER A 278 2.11 -3.96 -16.17
N PHE A 279 1.03 -3.17 -16.03
CA PHE A 279 0.68 -2.09 -16.95
C PHE A 279 1.11 -0.71 -16.47
N LYS A 280 1.28 -0.55 -15.16
CA LYS A 280 1.73 0.68 -14.51
C LYS A 280 2.95 1.31 -15.17
N LYS A 281 3.96 0.50 -15.56
CA LYS A 281 5.16 1.00 -16.26
C LYS A 281 4.84 1.62 -17.61
N ILE A 282 3.93 1.02 -18.37
CA ILE A 282 3.54 1.51 -19.70
C ILE A 282 2.83 2.85 -19.56
N PHE A 283 1.84 2.93 -18.65
CA PHE A 283 1.07 4.16 -18.45
C PHE A 283 1.93 5.28 -17.85
N LEU A 284 2.84 4.97 -16.93
CA LEU A 284 3.80 5.93 -16.40
C LEU A 284 4.73 6.47 -17.50
N THR A 285 5.13 5.63 -18.45
CA THR A 285 5.94 6.03 -19.60
C THR A 285 5.14 6.97 -20.52
N MET A 286 3.83 6.72 -20.70
CA MET A 286 2.96 7.65 -21.44
C MET A 286 2.86 9.01 -20.73
N SER A 287 2.74 9.04 -19.41
CA SER A 287 2.72 10.28 -18.61
C SER A 287 4.03 11.06 -18.64
N PHE A 288 5.15 10.39 -18.96
CA PHE A 288 6.46 11.05 -19.09
C PHE A 288 6.47 12.15 -20.16
N VAL A 289 5.49 12.14 -21.08
CA VAL A 289 5.28 13.23 -22.03
C VAL A 289 5.10 14.59 -21.33
N PHE A 290 4.61 14.64 -20.09
CA PHE A 290 4.51 15.92 -19.37
C PHE A 290 5.87 16.53 -19.02
N VAL A 291 6.96 15.77 -19.01
CA VAL A 291 8.32 16.32 -18.92
C VAL A 291 8.65 17.19 -20.14
N ALA A 292 7.98 16.98 -21.28
CA ALA A 292 8.13 17.86 -22.45
C ALA A 292 7.70 19.30 -22.16
N TYR A 293 6.83 19.56 -21.17
CA TYR A 293 6.51 20.93 -20.74
C TYR A 293 7.72 21.70 -20.23
N ILE A 294 8.69 21.00 -19.63
CA ILE A 294 9.94 21.61 -19.19
C ILE A 294 10.66 22.20 -20.41
N LEU A 295 10.80 21.41 -21.47
CA LEU A 295 11.41 21.87 -22.71
C LEU A 295 10.55 22.98 -23.35
N ALA A 296 9.23 22.79 -23.42
CA ALA A 296 8.31 23.74 -24.04
C ALA A 296 8.45 25.15 -23.45
N ALA A 297 8.55 25.27 -22.13
CA ALA A 297 8.73 26.56 -21.46
C ALA A 297 9.99 27.34 -21.90
N PHE A 298 11.06 26.65 -22.31
CA PHE A 298 12.25 27.31 -22.87
C PHE A 298 12.06 27.73 -24.33
N PHE A 299 11.26 26.99 -25.10
CA PHE A 299 10.95 27.34 -26.49
C PHE A 299 9.91 28.46 -26.61
N THR A 300 9.02 28.63 -25.63
CA THR A 300 7.96 29.66 -25.66
C THR A 300 8.46 31.09 -25.45
N HIS A 301 9.77 31.31 -25.31
CA HIS A 301 10.37 32.63 -25.04
C HIS A 301 9.72 33.31 -23.82
N ALA A 302 9.41 32.52 -22.78
CA ALA A 302 8.84 33.03 -21.55
C ALA A 302 9.70 34.16 -20.97
N ASN A 303 9.05 35.20 -20.44
CA ASN A 303 9.76 36.28 -19.76
C ASN A 303 10.31 35.76 -18.42
N TRP A 304 11.53 35.22 -18.44
CA TRP A 304 12.19 34.65 -17.28
C TRP A 304 12.36 35.63 -16.12
N GLY A 305 12.47 36.94 -16.40
CA GLY A 305 12.48 37.97 -15.37
C GLY A 305 11.15 38.03 -14.61
N ALA A 306 10.02 38.02 -15.33
CA ALA A 306 8.69 37.98 -14.73
C ALA A 306 8.42 36.65 -14.02
N VAL A 307 8.87 35.53 -14.58
CA VAL A 307 8.75 34.19 -13.96
C VAL A 307 9.48 34.15 -12.62
N LEU A 308 10.74 34.57 -12.57
CA LEU A 308 11.52 34.61 -11.33
C LEU A 308 10.90 35.57 -10.32
N MET A 309 10.50 36.77 -10.76
CA MET A 309 9.86 37.74 -9.88
C MET A 309 8.56 37.16 -9.27
N SER A 310 7.67 36.58 -10.06
CA SER A 310 6.41 36.00 -9.56
C SER A 310 6.59 34.68 -8.80
N THR A 311 7.76 34.06 -8.88
CA THR A 311 8.11 32.86 -8.09
C THR A 311 8.57 33.22 -6.68
N PHE A 312 9.31 34.32 -6.52
CA PHE A 312 9.83 34.75 -5.21
C PHE A 312 9.01 35.85 -4.55
N VAL A 313 8.29 36.67 -5.32
CA VAL A 313 7.46 37.76 -4.82
C VAL A 313 5.99 37.34 -4.88
N PRO A 314 5.32 37.15 -3.73
CA PRO A 314 3.92 36.76 -3.71
C PRO A 314 3.04 37.88 -4.27
N GLN A 315 2.31 37.57 -5.34
CA GLN A 315 1.34 38.47 -5.95
C GLN A 315 -0.06 37.95 -5.63
N LEU A 316 -0.71 38.56 -4.63
CA LEU A 316 -2.06 38.18 -4.20
C LEU A 316 -3.11 38.95 -5.01
N GLY A 317 -3.81 38.25 -5.90
CA GLY A 317 -5.03 38.75 -6.52
C GLY A 317 -6.24 38.41 -5.65
N PHE A 318 -6.97 39.40 -5.16
CA PHE A 318 -8.20 39.18 -4.38
C PHE A 318 -9.47 39.02 -5.24
N ASN A 319 -9.30 38.72 -6.53
CA ASN A 319 -10.42 38.47 -7.44
C ASN A 319 -10.86 37.01 -7.34
N PHE A 320 -12.14 36.74 -7.54
CA PHE A 320 -12.70 35.39 -7.49
C PHE A 320 -11.95 34.40 -8.38
N THR A 321 -11.60 34.77 -9.62
CA THR A 321 -10.81 33.92 -10.54
C THR A 321 -9.44 33.56 -9.98
N SER A 322 -8.76 34.48 -9.31
CA SER A 322 -7.44 34.23 -8.72
C SER A 322 -7.57 33.33 -7.49
N ILE A 323 -8.53 33.60 -6.61
CA ILE A 323 -8.74 32.78 -5.40
C ILE A 323 -9.20 31.37 -5.78
N SER A 324 -10.17 31.23 -6.69
CA SER A 324 -10.66 29.92 -7.11
C SER A 324 -9.60 29.10 -7.83
N SER A 325 -8.78 29.74 -8.69
CA SER A 325 -7.68 29.04 -9.36
C SER A 325 -6.57 28.65 -8.37
N ALA A 326 -6.25 29.50 -7.38
CA ALA A 326 -5.33 29.14 -6.31
C ALA A 326 -5.84 27.96 -5.47
N VAL A 327 -7.13 27.94 -5.11
CA VAL A 327 -7.71 26.82 -4.34
C VAL A 327 -7.71 25.53 -5.18
N ALA A 328 -8.09 25.61 -6.45
CA ALA A 328 -8.03 24.47 -7.37
C ALA A 328 -6.58 23.94 -7.51
N LEU A 329 -5.61 24.84 -7.68
CA LEU A 329 -4.18 24.54 -7.73
C LEU A 329 -3.70 23.81 -6.47
N LEU A 330 -4.09 24.29 -5.29
CA LEU A 330 -3.75 23.67 -4.01
C LEU A 330 -4.37 22.26 -3.87
N GLY A 331 -5.62 22.08 -4.31
CA GLY A 331 -6.30 20.77 -4.26
C GLY A 331 -5.74 19.75 -5.25
N ALA A 332 -5.37 20.21 -6.44
CA ALA A 332 -4.66 19.41 -7.43
C ALA A 332 -3.27 18.99 -6.93
N THR A 333 -2.60 19.84 -6.15
CA THR A 333 -1.27 19.53 -5.60
C THR A 333 -1.36 18.60 -4.39
N ILE A 334 -2.26 18.88 -3.44
CA ILE A 334 -2.34 18.21 -2.14
C ILE A 334 -3.66 17.41 -2.09
N SER A 335 -3.77 16.44 -3.00
CA SER A 335 -5.03 15.70 -3.13
C SER A 335 -5.23 14.70 -1.98
N PRO A 336 -6.43 14.66 -1.36
CA PRO A 336 -6.81 13.72 -0.31
C PRO A 336 -6.42 12.25 -0.53
N TYR A 337 -6.63 11.75 -1.75
CA TYR A 337 -6.35 10.35 -2.07
C TYR A 337 -4.87 10.00 -1.96
N SER A 338 -3.98 10.94 -2.33
CA SER A 338 -2.53 10.73 -2.33
C SER A 338 -2.01 10.46 -0.93
N MET A 339 -2.65 11.02 0.09
CA MET A 339 -2.29 10.81 1.49
C MET A 339 -2.60 9.38 1.95
N PHE A 340 -3.79 8.86 1.60
CA PHE A 340 -4.19 7.49 1.89
C PHE A 340 -3.37 6.49 1.10
N TRP A 341 -3.20 6.73 -0.20
CA TRP A 341 -2.41 5.89 -1.07
C TRP A 341 -0.96 5.79 -0.59
N GLN A 342 -0.31 6.92 -0.28
CA GLN A 342 1.08 6.93 0.18
C GLN A 342 1.28 6.13 1.47
N ALA A 343 0.34 6.22 2.42
CA ALA A 343 0.38 5.43 3.64
C ALA A 343 0.22 3.93 3.36
N GLN A 344 -0.71 3.54 2.48
CA GLN A 344 -0.96 2.14 2.13
C GLN A 344 0.18 1.53 1.30
N ALA A 345 0.67 2.25 0.30
CA ALA A 345 1.76 1.79 -0.55
C ALA A 345 3.04 1.52 0.26
N GLU A 346 3.31 2.32 1.30
CA GLU A 346 4.46 2.10 2.18
C GLU A 346 4.31 0.90 3.15
N ILE A 347 3.09 0.43 3.37
CA ILE A 347 2.82 -0.82 4.11
C ILE A 347 3.17 -2.02 3.22
N GLU A 348 2.74 -1.98 1.97
CA GLU A 348 2.94 -3.03 0.96
C GLU A 348 4.39 -3.09 0.46
N GLU A 349 5.10 -1.96 0.46
CA GLU A 349 6.50 -1.88 0.01
C GLU A 349 7.47 -2.67 0.92
N LYS A 350 8.24 -3.55 0.30
CA LYS A 350 9.31 -4.33 0.96
C LYS A 350 10.61 -3.52 0.97
N ARG A 351 10.82 -2.77 2.04
CA ARG A 351 12.10 -2.08 2.30
C ARG A 351 13.01 -2.90 3.23
N GLU A 352 14.24 -3.13 2.79
CA GLU A 352 15.29 -3.79 3.56
C GLU A 352 16.00 -2.82 4.52
N GLY A 353 16.69 -3.36 5.52
CA GLY A 353 17.51 -2.60 6.48
C GLY A 353 16.78 -2.15 7.74
N SER A 354 17.51 -1.45 8.62
CA SER A 354 16.99 -0.90 9.87
C SER A 354 15.91 0.17 9.64
N LEU A 355 15.05 0.42 10.63
CA LEU A 355 14.02 1.46 10.54
C LEU A 355 14.61 2.84 10.17
N LYS A 356 15.80 3.17 10.68
CA LYS A 356 16.48 4.44 10.36
C LYS A 356 16.89 4.51 8.88
N GLN A 357 17.42 3.41 8.33
CA GLN A 357 17.75 3.32 6.91
C GLN A 357 16.49 3.39 6.05
N GLN A 358 15.44 2.63 6.39
CA GLN A 358 14.15 2.67 5.69
C GLN A 358 13.59 4.10 5.64
N LEU A 359 13.60 4.81 6.78
CA LEU A 359 13.13 6.20 6.84
C LEU A 359 14.01 7.16 6.03
N SER A 360 15.32 6.93 5.95
CA SER A 360 16.22 7.74 5.11
C SER A 360 15.93 7.53 3.62
N THR A 361 15.69 6.28 3.21
CA THR A 361 15.31 5.96 1.84
C THR A 361 13.94 6.55 1.51
N ILE A 362 12.97 6.51 2.44
CA ILE A 362 11.65 7.14 2.29
C ILE A 362 11.80 8.66 2.08
N LYS A 363 12.67 9.35 2.85
CA LYS A 363 12.91 10.79 2.65
C LYS A 363 13.39 11.11 1.25
N LEU A 364 14.34 10.34 0.72
CA LEU A 364 14.88 10.55 -0.62
C LEU A 364 13.85 10.22 -1.70
N ASP A 365 13.14 9.10 -1.56
CA ASP A 365 12.09 8.66 -2.48
C ASP A 365 10.95 9.69 -2.56
N VAL A 366 10.34 10.03 -1.41
CA VAL A 366 9.26 11.02 -1.32
C VAL A 366 9.74 12.42 -1.71
N GLY A 367 10.97 12.80 -1.34
CA GLY A 367 11.56 14.09 -1.69
C GLY A 367 11.77 14.23 -3.20
N SER A 368 12.37 13.22 -3.82
CA SER A 368 12.58 13.21 -5.28
C SER A 368 11.26 13.20 -6.04
N GLY A 369 10.26 12.45 -5.57
CA GLY A 369 8.90 12.44 -6.12
C GLY A 369 8.21 13.78 -6.03
N ALA A 370 8.19 14.39 -4.84
CA ALA A 370 7.59 15.70 -4.61
C ALA A 370 8.22 16.78 -5.50
N VAL A 371 9.55 16.83 -5.57
CA VAL A 371 10.24 17.82 -6.40
C VAL A 371 9.99 17.57 -7.88
N ALA A 372 10.10 16.34 -8.36
CA ALA A 372 9.89 16.03 -9.78
C ALA A 372 8.45 16.34 -10.23
N GLY A 373 7.45 15.93 -9.43
CA GLY A 373 6.04 16.20 -9.70
C GLY A 373 5.74 17.70 -9.74
N GLN A 374 6.19 18.44 -8.73
CA GLN A 374 5.96 19.87 -8.63
C GLN A 374 6.70 20.66 -9.71
N LEU A 375 7.89 20.21 -10.10
CA LEU A 375 8.65 20.82 -11.19
C LEU A 375 7.88 20.73 -12.50
N VAL A 376 7.33 19.56 -12.83
CA VAL A 376 6.49 19.37 -14.03
C VAL A 376 5.27 20.30 -13.98
N ALA A 377 4.56 20.33 -12.85
CA ALA A 377 3.41 21.21 -12.67
C ALA A 377 3.78 22.71 -12.82
N TYR A 378 4.92 23.13 -12.27
CA TYR A 378 5.45 24.49 -12.38
C TYR A 378 5.71 24.89 -13.84
N PHE A 379 6.32 23.99 -14.63
CA PHE A 379 6.55 24.23 -16.05
C PHE A 379 5.28 24.18 -16.91
N ILE A 380 4.26 23.40 -16.52
CA ILE A 380 2.94 23.46 -17.16
C ILE A 380 2.35 24.87 -17.03
N ILE A 381 2.35 25.44 -15.82
CA ILE A 381 1.83 26.80 -15.55
C ILE A 381 2.61 27.84 -16.36
N ILE A 382 3.96 27.76 -16.39
CA ILE A 382 4.77 28.70 -17.18
C ILE A 382 4.43 28.60 -18.67
N THR A 383 4.36 27.38 -19.20
CA THR A 383 4.11 27.17 -20.62
C THR A 383 2.73 27.72 -21.00
N THR A 384 1.68 27.43 -20.23
CA THR A 384 0.32 27.90 -20.51
C THR A 384 0.16 29.40 -20.28
N ALA A 385 0.86 29.97 -19.29
CA ALA A 385 0.91 31.42 -19.10
C ALA A 385 1.65 32.14 -20.24
N SER A 386 2.74 31.58 -20.75
CA SER A 386 3.50 32.18 -21.85
C SER A 386 2.80 32.09 -23.21
N THR A 387 1.90 31.12 -23.38
CA THR A 387 1.21 30.84 -24.65
C THR A 387 -0.24 31.31 -24.63
N LEU A 388 -1.07 30.78 -23.73
CA LEU A 388 -2.51 31.04 -23.73
C LEU A 388 -2.85 32.38 -23.07
N PHE A 389 -2.25 32.70 -21.91
CA PHE A 389 -2.59 33.91 -21.16
C PHE A 389 -2.21 35.20 -21.92
N VAL A 390 -1.07 35.21 -22.61
CA VAL A 390 -0.64 36.35 -23.45
C VAL A 390 -1.63 36.60 -24.60
N HIS A 391 -2.27 35.56 -25.11
CA HIS A 391 -3.28 35.65 -26.16
C HIS A 391 -4.72 35.76 -25.63
N HIS A 392 -4.91 35.94 -24.33
CA HIS A 392 -6.22 35.98 -23.66
C HIS A 392 -7.11 34.77 -23.99
N ALA A 393 -6.50 33.61 -24.23
CA ALA A 393 -7.21 32.38 -24.56
C ALA A 393 -7.65 31.67 -23.27
N SER A 394 -8.96 31.47 -23.12
CA SER A 394 -9.54 30.63 -22.06
C SER A 394 -9.49 29.15 -22.45
N ILE A 395 -9.16 28.26 -21.51
CA ILE A 395 -9.25 26.82 -21.73
C ILE A 395 -10.69 26.37 -21.54
N ASN A 396 -11.35 25.98 -22.63
CA ASN A 396 -12.69 25.40 -22.61
C ASN A 396 -12.69 23.91 -23.02
N THR A 397 -11.61 23.45 -23.65
CA THR A 397 -11.46 22.07 -24.11
C THR A 397 -10.04 21.55 -23.86
N ALA A 398 -9.87 20.22 -23.86
CA ALA A 398 -8.54 19.60 -23.83
C ALA A 398 -7.67 20.00 -25.03
N ALA A 399 -8.30 20.30 -26.17
CA ALA A 399 -7.61 20.80 -27.35
C ALA A 399 -6.99 22.18 -27.11
N ASP A 400 -7.67 23.07 -26.37
CA ASP A 400 -7.14 24.38 -26.01
C ASP A 400 -5.92 24.24 -25.09
N ALA A 401 -5.99 23.36 -24.10
CA ALA A 401 -4.84 23.06 -23.23
C ALA A 401 -3.64 22.52 -24.03
N ALA A 402 -3.87 21.67 -25.03
CA ALA A 402 -2.83 21.12 -25.89
C ALA A 402 -2.10 22.19 -26.72
N ARG A 403 -2.75 23.32 -27.05
CA ARG A 403 -2.12 24.44 -27.77
C ARG A 403 -0.90 25.01 -27.05
N SER A 404 -0.83 24.87 -25.73
CA SER A 404 0.33 25.30 -24.95
C SER A 404 1.63 24.60 -25.38
N LEU A 405 1.55 23.40 -25.97
CA LEU A 405 2.70 22.65 -26.46
C LEU A 405 3.02 22.91 -27.94
N GLU A 406 2.22 23.68 -28.67
CA GLU A 406 2.46 24.00 -30.10
C GLU A 406 3.84 24.63 -30.36
N PRO A 407 4.38 25.51 -29.50
CA PRO A 407 5.71 26.09 -29.74
C PRO A 407 6.86 25.08 -29.70
N LEU A 408 6.67 23.93 -29.02
CA LEU A 408 7.66 22.86 -28.98
C LEU A 408 7.44 21.82 -30.09
N ALA A 409 6.20 21.37 -30.24
CA ALA A 409 5.86 20.19 -31.04
C ALA A 409 5.05 20.50 -32.30
N GLY A 410 4.70 21.76 -32.53
CA GLY A 410 3.86 22.19 -33.64
C GLY A 410 2.54 21.41 -33.69
N PRO A 411 2.13 20.90 -34.86
CA PRO A 411 0.92 20.10 -35.00
C PRO A 411 0.88 18.81 -34.16
N LEU A 412 2.03 18.31 -33.70
CA LEU A 412 2.12 17.11 -32.88
C LEU A 412 1.78 17.37 -31.40
N ALA A 413 1.67 18.63 -30.98
CA ALA A 413 1.30 19.03 -29.63
C ALA A 413 0.00 18.37 -29.15
N ARG A 414 -1.00 18.29 -30.04
CA ARG A 414 -2.28 17.63 -29.75
C ARG A 414 -2.12 16.16 -29.37
N TYR A 415 -1.24 15.45 -30.07
CA TYR A 415 -1.02 14.02 -29.85
C TYR A 415 -0.19 13.78 -28.60
N LEU A 416 0.86 14.58 -28.38
CA LEU A 416 1.67 14.51 -27.16
C LEU A 416 0.81 14.77 -25.93
N PHE A 417 0.02 15.85 -25.93
CA PHE A 417 -0.87 16.16 -24.83
C PHE A 417 -1.88 15.03 -24.58
N ALA A 418 -2.53 14.52 -25.64
CA ALA A 418 -3.48 13.43 -25.52
C ALA A 418 -2.86 12.15 -24.95
N ILE A 419 -1.67 11.77 -25.41
CA ILE A 419 -0.95 10.58 -24.91
C ILE A 419 -0.60 10.75 -23.43
N GLY A 420 -0.13 11.93 -23.02
CA GLY A 420 0.16 12.24 -21.62
C GLY A 420 -1.09 12.15 -20.75
N LEU A 421 -2.19 12.76 -21.19
CA LEU A 421 -3.48 12.80 -20.50
C LEU A 421 -4.11 11.40 -20.35
N ILE A 422 -4.05 10.58 -21.41
CA ILE A 422 -4.51 9.19 -21.35
C ILE A 422 -3.60 8.39 -20.42
N GLY A 423 -2.28 8.54 -20.56
CA GLY A 423 -1.28 7.86 -19.74
C GLY A 423 -1.48 8.09 -18.25
N SER A 424 -1.60 9.34 -17.83
CA SER A 424 -1.75 9.67 -16.41
C SER A 424 -3.09 9.23 -15.85
N GLY A 425 -4.19 9.34 -16.62
CA GLY A 425 -5.51 8.90 -16.18
C GLY A 425 -5.60 7.40 -15.99
N LEU A 426 -4.96 6.62 -16.87
CA LEU A 426 -4.91 5.16 -16.74
C LEU A 426 -4.09 4.70 -15.52
N VAL A 427 -3.20 5.53 -14.97
CA VAL A 427 -2.54 5.28 -13.67
C VAL A 427 -3.39 5.78 -12.50
N ALA A 428 -3.92 6.99 -12.59
CA ALA A 428 -4.56 7.69 -11.48
C ALA A 428 -5.92 7.08 -11.09
N ILE A 429 -6.77 6.73 -12.06
CA ILE A 429 -8.12 6.22 -11.79
C ILE A 429 -8.10 4.93 -10.97
N PRO A 430 -7.28 3.90 -11.28
CA PRO A 430 -7.15 2.71 -10.42
C PRO A 430 -6.67 3.02 -9.01
N VAL A 431 -5.73 3.97 -8.86
CA VAL A 431 -5.21 4.40 -7.55
C VAL A 431 -6.29 5.11 -6.74
N LEU A 432 -7.08 5.98 -7.37
CA LEU A 432 -8.25 6.65 -6.77
C LEU A 432 -9.29 5.63 -6.32
N LEU A 433 -9.63 4.66 -7.18
CA LEU A 433 -10.56 3.58 -6.87
C LEU A 433 -10.07 2.73 -5.69
N ALA A 434 -8.81 2.30 -5.72
CA ALA A 434 -8.21 1.53 -4.65
C ALA A 434 -8.20 2.29 -3.32
N SER A 435 -7.77 3.57 -3.33
CA SER A 435 -7.74 4.42 -2.12
C SER A 435 -9.13 4.59 -1.51
N THR A 436 -10.16 4.72 -2.34
CA THR A 436 -11.57 4.80 -1.93
C THR A 436 -11.98 3.52 -1.20
N SER A 437 -11.70 2.36 -1.80
CA SER A 437 -12.01 1.06 -1.18
C SER A 437 -11.22 0.81 0.10
N TYR A 438 -9.94 1.21 0.16
CA TYR A 438 -9.11 1.11 1.37
C TYR A 438 -9.65 2.00 2.51
N ALA A 439 -10.10 3.21 2.21
CA ALA A 439 -10.66 4.12 3.21
C ALA A 439 -11.93 3.53 3.82
N VAL A 440 -12.87 3.04 2.99
CA VAL A 440 -14.10 2.42 3.46
C VAL A 440 -13.80 1.12 4.22
N ALA A 441 -12.99 0.22 3.66
CA ALA A 441 -12.65 -1.05 4.31
C ALA A 441 -12.00 -0.82 5.69
N GLY A 442 -11.05 0.10 5.80
CA GLY A 442 -10.40 0.42 7.08
C GLY A 442 -11.35 1.05 8.10
N SER A 443 -12.32 1.85 7.67
CA SER A 443 -13.33 2.48 8.55
C SER A 443 -14.37 1.50 9.08
N PHE A 444 -14.67 0.43 8.34
CA PHE A 444 -15.54 -0.64 8.80
C PHE A 444 -14.77 -1.83 9.41
N GLY A 445 -13.45 -1.88 9.26
CA GLY A 445 -12.60 -2.98 9.73
C GLY A 445 -12.63 -4.23 8.90
N TRP A 446 -12.95 -4.09 7.62
CA TRP A 446 -12.98 -5.22 6.73
C TRP A 446 -11.55 -5.55 6.26
N PRO A 447 -11.16 -6.83 6.23
CA PRO A 447 -9.90 -7.22 5.63
C PRO A 447 -9.99 -6.90 4.13
N GLY A 448 -9.14 -6.00 3.65
CA GLY A 448 -9.14 -5.56 2.25
C GLY A 448 -7.74 -5.18 1.78
N ALA A 449 -7.28 -5.84 0.73
CA ALA A 449 -6.06 -5.49 0.00
C ALA A 449 -6.31 -5.69 -1.49
N LEU A 450 -5.80 -4.77 -2.31
CA LEU A 450 -5.94 -4.84 -3.77
C LEU A 450 -5.26 -6.10 -4.35
N ALA A 451 -4.24 -6.61 -3.66
CA ALA A 451 -3.56 -7.86 -4.00
C ALA A 451 -4.40 -9.14 -3.78
N ARG A 452 -5.52 -9.07 -3.05
CA ARG A 452 -6.40 -10.22 -2.82
C ARG A 452 -7.38 -10.38 -3.99
N ARG A 453 -7.70 -11.63 -4.31
CA ARG A 453 -8.62 -11.93 -5.41
C ARG A 453 -10.04 -11.39 -5.10
N PRO A 454 -10.86 -11.03 -6.11
CA PRO A 454 -12.19 -10.45 -5.90
C PRO A 454 -13.11 -11.20 -4.94
N TRP A 455 -13.09 -12.53 -5.03
CA TRP A 455 -13.86 -13.43 -4.18
C TRP A 455 -13.35 -13.56 -2.73
N GLN A 456 -12.14 -13.07 -2.43
CA GLN A 456 -11.58 -13.07 -1.07
C GLN A 456 -11.89 -11.78 -0.31
N SER A 457 -12.44 -10.76 -0.97
CA SER A 457 -12.70 -9.44 -0.39
C SER A 457 -13.91 -8.76 -1.05
N GLU A 458 -15.04 -9.46 -1.11
CA GLU A 458 -16.26 -9.03 -1.83
C GLU A 458 -16.66 -7.58 -1.52
N ARG A 459 -16.66 -7.19 -0.24
CA ARG A 459 -17.05 -5.84 0.19
C ARG A 459 -16.13 -4.75 -0.36
N PHE A 460 -14.83 -5.03 -0.50
CA PHE A 460 -13.85 -4.10 -1.07
C PHE A 460 -14.15 -3.83 -2.55
N TYR A 461 -14.44 -4.88 -3.30
CA TYR A 461 -14.75 -4.78 -4.73
C TYR A 461 -16.15 -4.24 -5.00
N ILE A 462 -17.12 -4.44 -4.10
CA ILE A 462 -18.42 -3.76 -4.16
C ILE A 462 -18.25 -2.25 -4.06
N VAL A 463 -17.46 -1.75 -3.09
CA VAL A 463 -17.18 -0.32 -2.96
C VAL A 463 -16.47 0.22 -4.20
N LEU A 464 -15.49 -0.52 -4.72
CA LEU A 464 -14.76 -0.15 -5.93
C LEU A 464 -15.70 -0.01 -7.13
N THR A 465 -16.57 -1.00 -7.31
CA THR A 465 -17.55 -1.04 -8.40
C THR A 465 -18.57 0.09 -8.24
N ALA A 466 -19.08 0.31 -7.03
CA ALA A 466 -20.03 1.39 -6.75
C ALA A 466 -19.40 2.78 -7.02
N ALA A 467 -18.15 3.00 -6.62
CA ALA A 467 -17.42 4.24 -6.89
C ALA A 467 -17.21 4.45 -8.40
N THR A 468 -16.85 3.38 -9.13
CA THR A 468 -16.70 3.42 -10.59
C THR A 468 -18.03 3.79 -11.28
N VAL A 469 -19.13 3.13 -10.90
CA VAL A 469 -20.46 3.40 -11.46
C VAL A 469 -20.90 4.82 -11.13
N ALA A 470 -20.71 5.28 -9.90
CA ALA A 470 -21.07 6.63 -9.49
C ALA A 470 -20.30 7.69 -10.30
N ALA A 471 -18.98 7.54 -10.43
CA ALA A 471 -18.15 8.44 -11.22
C ALA A 471 -18.54 8.42 -12.70
N MET A 472 -18.80 7.24 -13.27
CA MET A 472 -19.27 7.08 -14.64
C MET A 472 -20.61 7.80 -14.86
N VAL A 473 -21.59 7.62 -13.95
CA VAL A 473 -22.89 8.29 -14.03
C VAL A 473 -22.73 9.80 -13.98
N ILE A 474 -21.94 10.34 -13.05
CA ILE A 474 -21.67 11.78 -12.94
C ILE A 474 -21.06 12.31 -14.24
N THR A 475 -20.12 11.57 -14.82
CA THR A 475 -19.47 11.93 -16.08
C THR A 475 -20.46 11.94 -17.25
N LEU A 476 -21.42 11.01 -17.27
CA LEU A 476 -22.44 10.90 -18.32
C LEU A 476 -23.55 11.96 -18.23
N LEU A 477 -23.64 12.73 -17.14
CA LEU A 477 -24.58 13.86 -16.99
C LEU A 477 -24.26 15.05 -17.92
N ARG A 478 -23.28 14.92 -18.83
CA ARG A 478 -22.86 15.94 -19.80
C ARG A 478 -22.48 17.27 -19.14
N VAL A 479 -21.95 17.20 -17.92
CA VAL A 479 -21.30 18.35 -17.30
C VAL A 479 -20.06 18.68 -18.14
N ASP A 480 -19.81 19.97 -18.31
CA ASP A 480 -18.60 20.47 -18.97
C ASP A 480 -17.35 19.85 -18.31
N PRO A 481 -16.52 19.10 -19.06
CA PRO A 481 -15.33 18.43 -18.53
C PRO A 481 -14.39 19.37 -17.78
N ILE A 482 -14.18 20.58 -18.30
CA ILE A 482 -13.27 21.56 -17.70
C ILE A 482 -13.81 22.04 -16.36
N LYS A 483 -15.12 22.32 -16.29
CA LYS A 483 -15.76 22.71 -15.02
C LYS A 483 -15.73 21.56 -14.01
N LEU A 484 -16.01 20.34 -14.47
CA LEU A 484 -15.97 19.16 -13.60
C LEU A 484 -14.56 18.95 -13.01
N ILE A 485 -13.51 19.06 -13.83
CA ILE A 485 -12.11 18.99 -13.40
C ILE A 485 -11.80 20.07 -12.36
N PHE A 486 -12.10 21.32 -12.68
CA PHE A 486 -11.76 22.47 -11.84
C PHE A 486 -12.46 22.41 -10.48
N TRP A 487 -13.77 22.12 -10.46
CA TRP A 487 -14.54 22.02 -9.23
C TRP A 487 -14.18 20.78 -8.40
N SER A 488 -13.83 19.66 -9.04
CA SER A 488 -13.38 18.47 -8.32
C SER A 488 -12.10 18.75 -7.52
N ASN A 489 -11.17 19.52 -8.09
CA ASN A 489 -9.96 19.94 -7.38
C ASN A 489 -10.23 20.97 -6.28
N ILE A 490 -11.23 21.85 -6.43
CA ILE A 490 -11.67 22.72 -5.33
C ILE A 490 -12.22 21.88 -4.17
N VAL A 491 -13.07 20.88 -4.45
CA VAL A 491 -13.60 19.97 -3.41
C VAL A 491 -12.45 19.23 -2.73
N ALA A 492 -11.46 18.76 -3.49
CA ALA A 492 -10.26 18.13 -2.94
C ALA A 492 -9.50 19.07 -1.99
N ALA A 493 -9.33 20.35 -2.35
CA ALA A 493 -8.69 21.35 -1.51
C ALA A 493 -9.44 21.61 -0.20
N ILE A 494 -10.78 21.58 -0.22
CA ILE A 494 -11.63 21.77 0.96
C ILE A 494 -11.56 20.55 1.90
N VAL A 495 -11.45 19.34 1.34
CA VAL A 495 -11.35 18.09 2.12
C VAL A 495 -9.94 17.86 2.68
N ALA A 496 -8.90 18.26 1.94
CA ALA A 496 -7.49 18.09 2.32
C ALA A 496 -7.13 18.54 3.75
N PRO A 497 -7.50 19.73 4.27
CA PRO A 497 -7.11 20.17 5.61
C PRO A 497 -7.62 19.24 6.71
N LEU A 498 -8.82 18.67 6.56
CA LEU A 498 -9.37 17.72 7.53
C LEU A 498 -8.52 16.44 7.60
N LEU A 499 -8.00 15.97 6.46
CA LEU A 499 -7.11 14.83 6.41
C LEU A 499 -5.72 15.13 6.96
N VAL A 500 -5.18 16.30 6.64
CA VAL A 500 -3.88 16.74 7.19
C VAL A 500 -3.95 16.87 8.71
N ILE A 501 -5.06 17.37 9.27
CA ILE A 501 -5.29 17.38 10.71
C ILE A 501 -5.27 15.96 11.28
N ALA A 502 -5.97 15.01 10.65
CA ALA A 502 -5.95 13.62 11.08
C ALA A 502 -4.53 13.01 11.06
N ILE A 503 -3.74 13.31 10.02
CA ILE A 503 -2.33 12.89 9.89
C ILE A 503 -1.48 13.51 11.00
N LEU A 504 -1.67 14.80 11.30
CA LEU A 504 -0.95 15.51 12.35
C LEU A 504 -1.23 14.90 13.73
N LEU A 505 -2.49 14.55 14.01
CA LEU A 505 -2.91 13.91 15.24
C LEU A 505 -2.31 12.50 15.38
N VAL A 506 -2.45 11.67 14.34
CA VAL A 506 -1.91 10.29 14.29
C VAL A 506 -0.38 10.28 14.38
N GLY A 507 0.30 11.15 13.63
CA GLY A 507 1.76 11.24 13.56
C GLY A 507 2.44 11.77 14.82
N ASN A 508 1.69 12.33 15.77
CA ASN A 508 2.19 12.78 17.07
C ASN A 508 1.78 11.87 18.24
N HIS A 509 0.94 10.87 17.99
CA HIS A 509 0.51 9.91 19.02
C HIS A 509 1.67 8.97 19.41
N ARG A 510 2.00 8.88 20.72
CA ARG A 510 3.17 8.10 21.19
C ARG A 510 3.06 6.61 20.87
N THR A 511 1.89 6.05 21.13
CA THR A 511 1.60 4.62 20.97
C THR A 511 1.67 4.19 19.50
N ILE A 512 1.02 4.94 18.59
CA ILE A 512 1.01 4.64 17.14
C ILE A 512 2.42 4.73 16.58
N MET A 513 3.15 5.78 16.93
CA MET A 513 4.46 6.08 16.34
C MET A 513 5.62 5.38 17.05
N LYS A 514 5.36 4.52 18.06
CA LYS A 514 6.40 3.80 18.82
C LYS A 514 7.55 4.72 19.26
N ASN A 515 7.19 5.89 19.80
CA ASN A 515 8.10 6.98 20.21
C ASN A 515 8.92 7.66 19.09
N GLN A 516 8.69 7.34 17.81
CA GLN A 516 9.31 7.94 16.62
C GLN A 516 8.41 9.03 16.01
N ARG A 517 8.03 10.04 16.80
CA ARG A 517 7.12 11.14 16.40
C ARG A 517 7.62 11.93 15.18
N LEU A 518 6.72 12.70 14.56
CA LEU A 518 7.10 13.71 13.58
C LEU A 518 8.01 14.78 14.24
N SER A 519 8.95 15.32 13.47
CA SER A 519 9.80 16.41 13.98
C SER A 519 9.02 17.73 14.00
N LEU A 520 9.48 18.69 14.80
CA LEU A 520 8.84 20.01 14.94
C LEU A 520 8.68 20.73 13.59
N LEU A 521 9.66 20.58 12.69
CA LEU A 521 9.62 21.19 11.35
C LEU A 521 8.52 20.58 10.46
N HIS A 522 8.31 19.26 10.54
CA HIS A 522 7.21 18.62 9.82
C HIS A 522 5.86 19.04 10.41
N ASN A 523 5.74 19.08 11.74
CA ASN A 523 4.51 19.56 12.39
C ASN A 523 4.18 21.01 12.01
N PHE A 524 5.17 21.91 12.01
CA PHE A 524 4.99 23.28 11.57
C PHE A 524 4.49 23.36 10.12
N SER A 525 5.09 22.55 9.22
CA SER A 525 4.68 22.48 7.82
C SER A 525 3.24 21.97 7.67
N LEU A 526 2.84 20.94 8.42
CA LEU A 526 1.48 20.40 8.43
C LEU A 526 0.46 21.38 9.03
N VAL A 527 0.83 22.21 10.00
CA VAL A 527 -0.05 23.27 10.49
C VAL A 527 -0.18 24.38 9.45
N LEU A 528 0.94 24.81 8.87
CA LEU A 528 0.97 25.87 7.86
C LEU A 528 0.11 25.51 6.64
N ILE A 529 0.22 24.28 6.13
CA ILE A 529 -0.57 23.83 4.98
C ILE A 529 -2.08 23.80 5.31
N VAL A 530 -2.45 23.39 6.53
CA VAL A 530 -3.85 23.42 6.99
C VAL A 530 -4.36 24.85 7.04
N LEU A 531 -3.58 25.79 7.58
CA LEU A 531 -3.97 27.20 7.62
C LEU A 531 -4.14 27.79 6.22
N ILE A 532 -3.24 27.48 5.28
CA ILE A 532 -3.33 27.95 3.89
C ILE A 532 -4.58 27.39 3.21
N LEU A 533 -4.84 26.09 3.34
CA LEU A 533 -6.01 25.44 2.73
C LEU A 533 -7.32 25.96 3.31
N ILE A 534 -7.40 26.13 4.63
CA ILE A 534 -8.58 26.71 5.30
C ILE A 534 -8.78 28.17 4.89
N ALA A 535 -7.71 28.98 4.87
CA ALA A 535 -7.79 30.37 4.43
C ALA A 535 -8.27 30.47 2.97
N GLY A 536 -7.73 29.64 2.08
CA GLY A 536 -8.18 29.56 0.69
C GLY A 536 -9.65 29.17 0.57
N ALA A 537 -10.09 28.14 1.29
CA ALA A 537 -11.49 27.73 1.31
C ALA A 537 -12.42 28.84 1.83
N VAL A 538 -12.06 29.50 2.93
CA VAL A 538 -12.84 30.62 3.50
C VAL A 538 -12.93 31.79 2.51
N LEU A 539 -11.82 32.16 1.86
CA LEU A 539 -11.81 33.21 0.84
C LEU A 539 -12.67 32.84 -0.37
N LEU A 540 -12.66 31.58 -0.79
CA LEU A 540 -13.50 31.08 -1.88
C LEU A 540 -14.99 31.17 -1.52
N PHE A 541 -15.39 30.70 -0.33
CA PHE A 541 -16.78 30.80 0.13
C PHE A 541 -17.22 32.24 0.32
N TYR A 542 -16.33 33.11 0.78
CA TYR A 542 -16.59 34.54 0.88
C TYR A 542 -16.82 35.18 -0.51
N GLY A 543 -15.99 34.82 -1.50
CA GLY A 543 -16.17 35.26 -2.89
C GLY A 543 -17.49 34.78 -3.51
N LEU A 544 -17.91 33.54 -3.22
CA LEU A 544 -19.22 33.02 -3.62
C LEU A 544 -20.37 33.77 -2.93
N ALA A 545 -20.28 34.00 -1.63
CA ALA A 545 -21.31 34.69 -0.85
C ALA A 545 -21.49 36.17 -1.24
N THR A 546 -20.42 36.82 -1.70
CA THR A 546 -20.44 38.23 -2.15
C THR A 546 -20.85 38.40 -3.62
N GLY A 547 -21.22 37.31 -4.30
CA GLY A 547 -21.71 37.36 -5.68
C GLY A 547 -20.62 37.57 -6.74
N GLN A 548 -19.34 37.46 -6.38
CA GLN A 548 -18.22 37.57 -7.33
C GLN A 548 -18.02 36.30 -8.17
N GLY A 549 -18.77 35.23 -7.88
CA GLY A 549 -18.71 33.96 -8.60
C GLY A 549 -19.70 33.79 -9.75
N GLY A 550 -20.31 34.90 -10.21
CA GLY A 550 -21.27 34.94 -11.33
C GLY A 550 -20.62 34.89 -12.69
#